data_AF-A0A5E4P5L3-F1
#
_entry.id   AF-A0A5E4P5L3-F1
#
_cell.length_a   1.000
_cell.length_b   1.000
_cell.length_c   1.000
_cell.angle_alpha   90.00
_cell.angle_beta   90.00
_cell.angle_gamma   90.00
#
_symmetry.space_group_name_H-M   'P 1'
#
loop_
_entity.id
_entity.type
_entity.pdbx_description
1 polymer ?
#
loop_
_entity_poly.entity_id
_entity_poly.type
_entity_poly.pdbx_seq_one_letter_code
_entity_poly.pdbx_strand_id
1 'polypeptide(L)'
;MDDAGLKTEEGNARVLAAVADILGWFQILGIIVALVVYVSTKDKFVRFHAIQAILLELCIMVVVFVEVAIAIVLLITIVGYFAMIFVIIVTEFSALALRLYLAFNAFNGKAPMLPLIGKIARDQAT
;
A
#
# COMPACT_ATOMS: atom_id res chain seq x y z
N MET A 1 2.02 -4.92 -14.83
CA MET A 1 0.86 -4.83 -13.94
C MET A 1 -0.34 -4.54 -14.80
N ASP A 2 -1.39 -5.34 -14.67
CA ASP A 2 -2.64 -5.11 -15.38
C ASP A 2 -3.33 -3.85 -14.84
N ASP A 3 -4.21 -3.24 -15.62
CA ASP A 3 -5.02 -2.11 -15.17
C ASP A 3 -6.37 -2.63 -14.63
N ALA A 4 -6.90 -1.99 -13.59
CA ALA A 4 -8.21 -2.33 -13.03
C ALA A 4 -9.38 -2.06 -13.99
N GLY A 5 -9.13 -1.34 -15.10
CA GLY A 5 -10.16 -0.82 -16.01
C GLY A 5 -10.89 0.39 -15.43
N LEU A 6 -10.44 0.91 -14.29
CA LEU A 6 -11.03 2.05 -13.59
C LEU A 6 -10.24 3.31 -13.92
N LYS A 7 -10.95 4.34 -14.38
CA LYS A 7 -10.39 5.67 -14.66
C LYS A 7 -11.33 6.73 -14.13
N THR A 8 -10.78 7.87 -13.77
CA THR A 8 -11.55 9.05 -13.37
C THR A 8 -10.87 10.32 -13.86
N GLU A 9 -11.68 11.29 -14.29
CA GLU A 9 -11.23 12.64 -14.62
C GLU A 9 -11.49 13.62 -13.48
N GLU A 10 -12.26 13.21 -12.46
CA GLU A 10 -12.62 14.05 -11.33
C GLU A 10 -11.42 14.30 -10.41
N GLY A 11 -11.04 15.58 -10.26
CA GLY A 11 -9.89 15.98 -9.43
C GLY A 11 -9.99 15.50 -7.98
N ASN A 12 -11.17 15.61 -7.36
CA ASN A 12 -11.37 15.21 -5.96
C ASN A 12 -11.20 13.69 -5.77
N ALA A 13 -11.69 12.88 -6.71
CA ALA A 13 -11.52 11.43 -6.66
C ALA A 13 -10.03 11.03 -6.79
N ARG A 14 -9.29 11.70 -7.67
CA ARG A 14 -7.84 11.49 -7.86
C ARG A 14 -7.05 11.80 -6.59
N VAL A 15 -7.37 12.92 -5.93
CA VAL A 15 -6.75 13.31 -4.67
C VAL A 15 -7.09 12.32 -3.56
N LEU A 16 -8.36 11.95 -3.38
CA LEU A 16 -8.77 11.00 -2.33
C LEU A 16 -8.10 9.63 -2.48
N ALA A 17 -8.05 9.11 -3.72
CA ALA A 17 -7.37 7.86 -4.03
C ALA A 17 -5.87 7.93 -3.71
N ALA A 18 -5.19 9.00 -4.15
CA ALA A 18 -3.77 9.15 -3.91
C ALA A 18 -3.43 9.35 -2.43
N VAL A 19 -4.31 10.01 -1.67
CA VAL A 19 -4.19 10.15 -0.21
C VAL A 19 -4.29 8.80 0.48
N ALA A 20 -5.22 7.93 0.04
CA ALA A 20 -5.33 6.57 0.58
C ALA A 20 -4.06 5.75 0.35
N ASP A 21 -3.44 5.87 -0.83
CA ASP A 21 -2.21 5.15 -1.17
C ASP A 21 -0.97 5.66 -0.40
N ILE A 22 -0.76 6.98 -0.35
CA ILE A 22 0.48 7.55 0.20
C ILE A 22 0.52 7.51 1.73
N LEU A 23 -0.63 7.66 2.39
CA LEU A 23 -0.70 7.65 3.86
C LEU A 23 -0.47 6.25 4.44
N GLY A 24 -0.43 5.22 3.60
CA GLY A 24 0.12 3.90 3.91
C GLY A 24 1.51 3.92 4.54
N TRP A 25 2.33 4.96 4.29
CA TRP A 25 3.61 5.13 4.99
C TRP A 25 3.44 5.00 6.51
N PHE A 26 2.37 5.58 7.05
CA PHE A 26 2.07 5.54 8.48
C PHE A 26 1.25 4.30 8.86
N GLN A 27 1.55 3.14 8.28
CA GLN A 27 1.00 1.80 8.54
C GLN A 27 -0.42 1.76 9.14
N ILE A 28 -0.58 1.72 10.48
CA ILE A 28 -1.90 1.69 11.15
C ILE A 28 -2.76 2.90 10.78
N LEU A 29 -2.18 4.11 10.80
CA LEU A 29 -2.86 5.33 10.37
C LEU A 29 -3.24 5.25 8.88
N GLY A 30 -2.36 4.70 8.05
CA GLY A 30 -2.63 4.45 6.63
C GLY A 30 -3.86 3.57 6.41
N ILE A 31 -3.97 2.46 7.14
CA ILE A 31 -5.13 1.56 7.11
C ILE A 31 -6.41 2.30 7.54
N ILE A 32 -6.35 3.07 8.63
CA ILE A 32 -7.51 3.82 9.13
C ILE A 32 -7.98 4.84 8.09
N VAL A 33 -7.05 5.62 7.52
CA VAL A 33 -7.34 6.60 6.48
C VAL A 33 -7.96 5.92 5.26
N ALA A 34 -7.35 4.85 4.75
CA ALA A 34 -7.86 4.14 3.60
C ALA A 34 -9.26 3.56 3.86
N LEU A 35 -9.52 3.07 5.08
CA LEU A 35 -10.86 2.61 5.48
C LEU A 35 -11.88 3.75 5.50
N VAL A 36 -11.51 4.92 6.05
CA VAL A 36 -12.36 6.12 6.04
C VAL A 36 -12.66 6.55 4.61
N VAL A 37 -11.64 6.60 3.74
CA VAL A 37 -11.81 6.91 2.32
C VAL A 37 -12.77 5.92 1.67
N TYR A 38 -12.57 4.61 1.88
CA TYR A 38 -13.43 3.56 1.33
C TYR A 38 -14.91 3.72 1.70
N VAL A 39 -15.23 4.05 2.96
CA VAL A 39 -16.63 4.20 3.40
C VAL A 39 -17.23 5.56 3.03
N SER A 40 -16.40 6.58 2.78
CA SER A 40 -16.84 7.96 2.50
C SER A 40 -17.36 8.20 1.09
N THR A 41 -17.14 7.28 0.14
CA THR A 41 -17.53 7.47 -1.26
C THR A 41 -18.06 6.19 -1.90
N LYS A 42 -18.87 6.35 -2.95
CA LYS A 42 -19.36 5.27 -3.81
C LYS A 42 -18.60 5.17 -5.14
N ASP A 43 -17.68 6.10 -5.38
CA ASP A 43 -16.83 6.08 -6.57
C ASP A 43 -15.96 4.80 -6.57
N LYS A 44 -16.08 4.00 -7.63
CA LYS A 44 -15.39 2.70 -7.74
C LYS A 44 -13.87 2.86 -7.85
N PHE A 45 -13.39 3.92 -8.49
CA PHE A 45 -11.97 4.21 -8.60
C PHE A 45 -11.37 4.51 -7.23
N VAL A 46 -12.04 5.36 -6.44
CA VAL A 46 -11.56 5.69 -5.08
C VAL A 46 -11.64 4.46 -4.17
N ARG A 47 -12.74 3.69 -4.23
CA ARG A 47 -12.89 2.45 -3.45
C ARG A 47 -11.83 1.41 -3.79
N PHE A 48 -11.45 1.29 -5.07
CA PHE A 48 -10.39 0.38 -5.50
C PHE A 48 -9.05 0.73 -4.87
N HIS A 49 -8.61 1.99 -4.98
CA HIS A 49 -7.35 2.44 -4.38
C HIS A 49 -7.37 2.30 -2.86
N ALA A 50 -8.50 2.63 -2.22
CA ALA A 50 -8.66 2.46 -0.78
C ALA A 50 -8.52 0.99 -0.32
N ILE A 51 -9.17 0.04 -0.99
CA ILE A 51 -9.03 -1.39 -0.66
C ILE A 51 -7.63 -1.90 -1.01
N GLN A 52 -7.07 -1.51 -2.16
CA GLN A 52 -5.73 -1.90 -2.56
C GLN A 52 -4.67 -1.41 -1.56
N ALA A 53 -4.82 -0.19 -1.04
CA ALA A 53 -3.98 0.38 0.01
C ALA A 53 -4.10 -0.41 1.33
N ILE A 54 -5.33 -0.73 1.77
CA ILE A 54 -5.54 -1.57 2.98
C ILE A 54 -4.85 -2.93 2.82
N LEU A 55 -5.05 -3.61 1.69
CA LEU A 55 -4.45 -4.92 1.45
C LEU A 55 -2.93 -4.84 1.37
N LEU A 56 -2.39 -3.79 0.75
CA LEU A 56 -0.95 -3.56 0.68
C LEU A 56 -0.35 -3.39 2.08
N GLU A 57 -0.97 -2.58 2.94
CA GLU A 57 -0.49 -2.39 4.31
C GLU A 57 -0.58 -3.66 5.16
N LEU A 58 -1.61 -4.48 4.97
CA LEU A 58 -1.70 -5.80 5.61
C LEU A 58 -0.58 -6.73 5.14
N CYS A 59 -0.26 -6.75 3.85
CA CYS A 59 0.87 -7.53 3.33
C CYS A 59 2.21 -7.04 3.90
N ILE A 60 2.44 -5.73 3.94
CA ILE A 60 3.67 -5.14 4.49
C ILE A 60 3.77 -5.45 5.99
N MET A 61 2.66 -5.38 6.73
CA MET A 61 2.63 -5.74 8.15
C MET A 61 3.05 -7.19 8.40
N VAL A 62 2.62 -8.13 7.57
CA VAL A 62 3.07 -9.53 7.64
C VAL A 62 4.58 -9.63 7.39
N VAL A 63 5.10 -8.92 6.38
CA VAL A 63 6.55 -8.89 6.09
C VAL A 63 7.33 -8.35 7.29
N VAL A 64 6.91 -7.22 7.87
CA VAL A 64 7.55 -6.62 9.04
C VAL A 64 7.53 -7.57 10.25
N PHE A 65 6.43 -8.29 10.50
CA PHE A 65 6.40 -9.29 11.58
C PHE A 65 7.40 -10.44 11.37
N VAL A 66 7.55 -10.90 10.13
CA VAL A 66 8.56 -11.91 9.78
C VAL A 66 9.97 -11.36 9.98
N GLU A 67 10.23 -10.12 9.56
CA GLU A 67 11.53 -9.47 9.77
C GLU A 67 11.86 -9.32 11.25
N VAL A 68 10.91 -8.92 12.10
CA VAL A 68 11.10 -8.82 13.55
C VAL A 68 11.41 -10.19 14.16
N ALA A 69 10.72 -11.25 13.75
CA ALA A 69 10.99 -12.61 14.24
C ALA A 69 12.40 -13.07 13.88
N ILE A 70 12.85 -12.80 12.65
CA ILE A 70 14.22 -13.10 12.19
C ILE A 70 15.25 -12.23 12.95
N ALA A 71 14.94 -10.95 13.17
CA ALA A 71 15.82 -10.03 13.88
C ALA A 71 16.18 -10.57 15.27
N ILE A 72 15.20 -11.03 16.04
CA ILE A 72 15.40 -11.57 17.39
C ILE A 72 16.47 -12.67 17.41
N VAL A 73 16.54 -13.52 16.38
CA VAL A 73 17.54 -14.59 16.26
C VAL A 73 18.91 -14.04 15.82
N LEU A 74 18.94 -13.10 14.87
CA LEU A 74 20.18 -12.60 14.26
C LEU A 74 20.91 -11.54 15.11
N LEU A 75 20.21 -10.87 16.04
CA LEU A 75 20.78 -9.84 16.92
C LEU A 75 21.89 -10.35 17.87
N ILE A 76 22.09 -11.67 17.95
CA ILE A 76 23.16 -12.30 18.73
C ILE A 76 24.56 -11.98 18.16
N THR A 77 24.65 -11.64 16.86
CA THR A 77 25.93 -11.38 16.19
C THR A 77 25.99 -9.98 15.58
N ILE A 78 27.19 -9.38 15.55
CA ILE A 78 27.41 -8.06 14.92
C ILE A 78 27.05 -8.09 13.43
N VAL A 79 27.39 -9.18 12.73
CA VAL A 79 27.05 -9.35 11.31
C VAL A 79 25.54 -9.43 11.11
N GLY A 80 24.85 -10.20 11.96
CA GLY A 80 23.39 -10.31 11.93
C GLY A 80 22.69 -8.97 12.19
N TYR A 81 23.22 -8.14 13.10
CA TYR A 81 22.70 -6.80 13.36
C TYR A 81 22.73 -5.91 12.11
N PHE A 82 23.89 -5.79 11.44
CA PHE A 82 24.00 -4.96 10.23
C PHE A 82 23.20 -5.53 9.05
N ALA A 83 23.14 -6.86 8.91
CA ALA A 83 22.31 -7.50 7.91
C ALA A 83 20.83 -7.14 8.09
N MET A 84 20.32 -7.15 9.33
CA MET A 84 18.93 -6.80 9.61
C MET A 84 18.62 -5.32 9.36
N ILE A 85 19.53 -4.40 9.71
CA ILE A 85 19.36 -2.98 9.36
C ILE A 85 19.24 -2.81 7.85
N PHE A 86 20.10 -3.48 7.08
CA PHE A 86 20.06 -3.40 5.63
C PHE A 86 18.72 -3.91 5.07
N VAL A 87 18.24 -5.07 5.57
CA VAL A 87 16.94 -5.63 5.17
C VAL A 87 15.80 -4.66 5.45
N ILE A 88 15.72 -4.11 6.67
CA ILE A 88 14.66 -3.16 7.06
C ILE A 88 14.67 -1.91 6.15
N ILE A 89 15.85 -1.34 5.89
CA ILE A 89 15.99 -0.18 5.00
C ILE A 89 15.47 -0.53 3.60
N VAL A 90 15.92 -1.65 3.03
CA VAL A 90 15.50 -2.05 1.68
C VAL A 90 13.99 -2.27 1.62
N THR A 91 13.40 -2.91 2.63
CA THR A 91 11.96 -3.17 2.70
C THR A 91 11.16 -1.88 2.77
N GLU A 92 11.50 -0.97 3.69
CA GLU A 92 10.78 0.30 3.87
C GLU A 92 10.88 1.21 2.64
N PHE A 93 12.07 1.32 2.04
CA PHE A 93 12.24 2.11 0.82
C PHE A 93 11.53 1.50 -0.39
N SER A 94 11.50 0.17 -0.51
CA SER A 94 10.75 -0.50 -1.58
C SER A 94 9.24 -0.32 -1.40
N ALA A 95 8.75 -0.45 -0.18
CA ALA A 95 7.35 -0.23 0.18
C ALA A 95 6.94 1.22 -0.07
N LEU A 96 7.78 2.19 0.31
CA LEU A 96 7.60 3.58 -0.02
C LEU A 96 7.52 3.82 -1.54
N ALA A 97 8.49 3.31 -2.29
CA ALA A 97 8.51 3.48 -3.74
C ALA A 97 7.22 2.96 -4.38
N LEU A 98 6.69 1.84 -3.88
CA LEU A 98 5.42 1.28 -4.32
C LEU A 98 4.23 2.19 -3.99
N ARG A 99 4.15 2.73 -2.77
CA ARG A 99 3.09 3.68 -2.36
C ARG A 99 3.11 4.95 -3.20
N LEU A 100 4.30 5.51 -3.44
CA LEU A 100 4.49 6.66 -4.33
C LEU A 100 4.05 6.35 -5.75
N TYR A 101 4.40 5.17 -6.26
CA TYR A 101 3.97 4.73 -7.58
C TYR A 101 2.45 4.65 -7.69
N LEU A 102 1.76 4.07 -6.70
CA LEU A 102 0.30 3.97 -6.68
C LEU A 102 -0.34 5.36 -6.59
N ALA A 103 0.09 6.18 -5.63
CA ALA A 103 -0.41 7.53 -5.44
C ALA A 103 -0.20 8.40 -6.69
N PHE A 104 0.96 8.31 -7.34
CA PHE A 104 1.24 9.02 -8.59
C PHE A 104 0.29 8.57 -9.71
N ASN A 105 -0.01 7.28 -9.83
CA ASN A 105 -0.95 6.79 -10.82
C ASN A 105 -2.39 7.19 -10.48
N ALA A 106 -2.79 7.14 -9.20
CA ALA A 106 -4.07 7.62 -8.72
C ALA A 106 -4.27 9.11 -9.02
N PHE A 107 -3.25 9.93 -8.75
CA PHE A 107 -3.21 11.34 -9.15
C PHE A 107 -3.34 11.55 -10.65
N ASN A 108 -2.93 10.58 -11.47
CA ASN A 108 -3.09 10.60 -12.93
C ASN A 108 -4.39 9.96 -13.43
N GLY A 109 -5.31 9.58 -12.54
CA GLY A 109 -6.59 8.95 -12.89
C GLY A 109 -6.44 7.51 -13.38
N LYS A 110 -5.32 6.84 -13.06
CA LYS A 110 -5.03 5.45 -13.43
C LYS A 110 -5.14 4.53 -12.21
N ALA A 111 -5.53 3.28 -12.44
CA ALA A 111 -5.72 2.28 -11.40
C ALA A 111 -4.87 1.03 -11.69
N PRO A 112 -3.54 1.11 -11.53
CA PRO A 112 -2.67 -0.04 -11.72
C PRO A 112 -2.98 -1.11 -10.66
N MET A 113 -3.10 -2.36 -11.11
CA MET A 113 -3.46 -3.49 -10.27
C MET A 113 -2.21 -4.20 -9.76
N LEU A 114 -2.06 -4.27 -8.44
CA LEU A 114 -1.03 -5.08 -7.81
C LEU A 114 -1.25 -6.57 -8.07
N PRO A 115 -0.18 -7.35 -8.33
CA PRO A 115 -0.31 -8.80 -8.40
C PRO A 115 -0.81 -9.34 -7.06
N LEU A 116 -1.58 -10.44 -7.10
CA LEU A 116 -2.23 -11.08 -5.95
C LEU A 116 -3.38 -10.28 -5.32
N ILE A 117 -3.13 -9.06 -4.85
CA ILE A 117 -4.10 -8.29 -4.06
C ILE A 117 -5.00 -7.37 -4.90
N GLY A 118 -4.54 -6.93 -6.06
CA GLY A 118 -5.30 -5.97 -6.86
C GLY A 118 -6.57 -6.57 -7.48
N LYS A 119 -6.62 -7.88 -7.74
CA LYS A 119 -7.86 -8.55 -8.17
C LYS A 119 -8.90 -8.53 -7.04
N ILE A 120 -8.47 -8.82 -5.81
CA ILE A 120 -9.32 -8.75 -4.62
C ILE A 120 -9.84 -7.33 -4.44
N ALA A 121 -8.97 -6.32 -4.58
CA ALA A 121 -9.37 -4.92 -4.49
C ALA A 121 -10.42 -4.53 -5.54
N ARG A 122 -10.25 -5.00 -6.78
CA ARG A 122 -11.21 -4.77 -7.87
C ARG A 122 -12.58 -5.36 -7.54
N ASP A 123 -12.62 -6.62 -7.10
CA ASP A 123 -13.86 -7.33 -6.82
C ASP A 123 -14.65 -6.66 -5.67
N GLN A 124 -13.95 -6.09 -4.68
CA GLN A 124 -14.55 -5.34 -3.56
C GLN A 124 -14.94 -3.89 -3.91
N ALA A 125 -14.35 -3.31 -4.96
CA ALA A 125 -14.65 -1.95 -5.42
C ALA A 125 -15.92 -1.85 -6.28
N THR A 126 -16.38 -2.97 -6.83
CA THR A 126 -17.60 -3.08 -7.66
C THR A 126 -18.87 -2.69 -6.93
#